data_AF-A0A9P5SUV1-F1
#
_entry.id   AF-A0A9P5SUV1-F1
#
_cell.length_a   1.000
_cell.length_b   1.000
_cell.length_c   1.000
_cell.angle_alpha   90.00
_cell.angle_beta   90.00
_cell.angle_gamma   90.00
#
_symmetry.space_group_name_H-M   'P 1'
#
loop_
_entity.id
_entity.type
_entity.pdbx_description
1 polymer ?
#
loop_
_entity_poly.entity_id
_entity_poly.type
_entity_poly.pdbx_seq_one_letter_code
_entity_poly.pdbx_strand_id
1 'polypeptide(L)'
;MKELEAAVLEQDNGSRVWKFVMQHWKAIVQSREHMRKCFKRGEVSVNGSVAEVTKLLLTGDVVRIKFNTRAAHESIYGREKLTVLYEDEELAVVVKPSGKTMVAFGYMLPFSLRPSSMARSNDTEHMDDLPEAEEEEEDDNDESEFQIQQNVSPTVGQQRIPCSIHGLEKASNGLVLVAKTTETRSTLMKMHNSGEINRIFRVICHGVWKKQDTGPDNTSSSAYYDADSTIPIDAECLDAKCIQSIKVISVTESNAAEYLTTLDVKPFSPFLGVSVRRYLMSTQHPVVGNSGNSKPLKANRDKGLCSAVVHVDFIHPTLSTLISLDLGEPTKFQQLRAREKKAYERRQQSDLEELRKGGLENVQNFDRKTERPIAYIVGEKDFFGMRFKVSPATLIPRSSTETLVKATLSAKEERLANKSPVRVLDVGTGSGCLLLAILNSIPGSLGVGVDISQEALDVAIANSAEHSLSDRTSFHIGDMGRLQDSSELFQAFDILVCNPPYLDSSKSAKLTSTFVGTEHEPPVALFAENEGYGAYEMLAKSIELDLKSTSPHKILAPHGLVILEIGNGMGRRVRETFGFMKFERAVADNQDCERSLMFSVAPQE
;
A
#
# COMPACT_ATOMS: atom_id res chain seq x y z
N MET A 1 -3.32 8.42 -53.83
CA MET A 1 -2.87 9.79 -53.47
C MET A 1 -4.10 10.64 -53.18
N LYS A 2 -4.01 11.66 -52.32
CA LYS A 2 -5.04 12.71 -52.24
C LYS A 2 -4.39 14.07 -52.45
N GLU A 3 -5.13 14.97 -53.07
CA GLU A 3 -4.70 16.32 -53.41
C GLU A 3 -5.78 17.28 -52.88
N LEU A 4 -5.35 18.32 -52.17
CA LEU A 4 -6.21 19.43 -51.78
C LEU A 4 -5.58 20.74 -52.25
N GLU A 5 -6.43 21.68 -52.61
CA GLU A 5 -6.07 22.99 -53.12
C GLU A 5 -6.94 24.05 -52.44
N ALA A 6 -6.36 25.21 -52.16
CA ALA A 6 -7.06 26.37 -51.63
C ALA A 6 -6.39 27.65 -52.13
N ALA A 7 -7.19 28.58 -52.62
CA ALA A 7 -6.75 29.93 -52.92
C ALA A 7 -6.53 30.73 -51.64
N VAL A 8 -5.50 31.58 -51.63
CA VAL A 8 -5.17 32.47 -50.52
C VAL A 8 -6.09 33.68 -50.57
N LEU A 9 -6.99 33.77 -49.60
CA LEU A 9 -7.88 34.90 -49.41
C LEU A 9 -7.15 36.05 -48.72
N GLU A 10 -7.71 37.26 -48.80
CA GLU A 10 -7.09 38.49 -48.30
C GLU A 10 -6.77 38.45 -46.79
N GLN A 11 -7.58 37.73 -46.01
CA GLN A 11 -7.35 37.45 -44.58
C GLN A 11 -6.07 36.62 -44.28
N ASP A 12 -5.56 35.88 -45.27
CA ASP A 12 -4.38 35.02 -45.19
C ASP A 12 -3.16 35.62 -45.91
N ASN A 13 -3.29 36.85 -46.44
CA ASN A 13 -2.23 37.57 -47.14
C ASN A 13 -1.03 37.84 -46.22
N GLY A 14 0.20 37.64 -46.73
CA GLY A 14 1.42 37.73 -45.94
C GLY A 14 1.60 36.62 -44.90
N SER A 15 0.72 35.61 -44.86
CA SER A 15 0.92 34.43 -44.02
C SER A 15 2.07 33.56 -44.57
N ARG A 16 2.74 32.79 -43.71
CA ARG A 16 3.70 31.77 -44.16
C ARG A 16 2.93 30.52 -44.57
N VAL A 17 3.31 29.90 -45.68
CA VAL A 17 2.65 28.70 -46.24
C VAL A 17 2.46 27.58 -45.22
N TRP A 18 3.40 27.37 -44.30
CA TRP A 18 3.23 26.37 -43.23
C TRP A 18 2.10 26.69 -42.24
N LYS A 19 1.83 27.97 -41.95
CA LYS A 19 0.72 28.38 -41.09
C LYS A 19 -0.60 28.13 -41.81
N PHE A 20 -0.69 28.58 -43.06
CA PHE A 20 -1.86 28.38 -43.93
C PHE A 20 -2.23 26.90 -44.02
N VAL A 21 -1.27 26.03 -44.35
CA VAL A 21 -1.44 24.56 -44.40
C VAL A 21 -1.93 23.98 -43.06
N MET A 22 -1.37 24.43 -41.93
CA MET A 22 -1.80 23.95 -40.61
C MET A 22 -3.18 24.47 -40.16
N GLN A 23 -3.61 25.62 -40.69
CA GLN A 23 -4.90 26.25 -40.38
C GLN A 23 -6.03 25.64 -41.22
N HIS A 24 -5.86 25.64 -42.55
CA HIS A 24 -6.84 25.16 -43.52
C HIS A 24 -6.95 23.62 -43.57
N TRP A 25 -5.85 22.89 -43.37
CA TRP A 25 -5.83 21.42 -43.47
C TRP A 25 -5.40 20.71 -42.19
N LYS A 26 -5.82 21.24 -41.04
CA LYS A 26 -5.53 20.72 -39.69
C LYS A 26 -5.86 19.22 -39.49
N ALA A 27 -6.87 18.70 -40.20
CA ALA A 27 -7.24 17.27 -40.17
C ALA A 27 -6.15 16.35 -40.75
N ILE A 28 -5.37 16.85 -41.71
CA ILE A 28 -4.30 16.13 -42.42
C ILE A 28 -2.95 16.44 -41.77
N VAL A 29 -2.64 17.73 -41.58
CA VAL A 29 -1.37 18.20 -41.02
C VAL A 29 -1.49 18.41 -39.51
N GLN A 30 -1.60 17.28 -38.80
CA GLN A 30 -1.94 17.22 -37.37
C GLN A 30 -0.85 17.75 -36.41
N SER A 31 0.39 17.99 -36.88
CA SER A 31 1.46 18.53 -36.04
C SER A 31 2.51 19.31 -36.84
N ARG A 32 3.28 20.17 -36.16
CA ARG A 32 4.44 20.89 -36.76
C ARG A 32 5.53 19.95 -37.28
N GLU A 33 5.64 18.75 -36.72
CA GLU A 33 6.60 17.75 -37.20
C GLU A 33 6.09 17.05 -38.47
N HIS A 34 4.79 16.71 -38.53
CA HIS A 34 4.18 16.18 -39.75
C HIS A 34 4.29 17.20 -40.90
N MET A 35 3.97 18.47 -40.62
CA MET A 35 4.16 19.59 -41.54
C MET A 35 5.57 19.60 -42.15
N ARG A 36 6.62 19.61 -41.31
CA ARG A 36 8.02 19.62 -41.78
C ARG A 36 8.35 18.42 -42.67
N LYS A 37 7.78 17.24 -42.40
CA LYS A 37 7.95 16.05 -43.24
C LYS A 37 7.26 16.20 -44.60
N CYS A 38 6.07 16.80 -44.68
CA CYS A 38 5.39 17.10 -45.94
C CYS A 38 6.24 18.00 -46.84
N PHE A 39 6.74 19.13 -46.31
CA PHE A 39 7.63 20.02 -47.05
C PHE A 39 8.93 19.32 -47.49
N LYS A 40 9.56 18.52 -46.61
CA LYS A 40 10.77 17.74 -46.97
C LYS A 40 10.53 16.70 -48.07
N ARG A 41 9.30 16.19 -48.22
CA ARG A 41 8.89 15.25 -49.27
C ARG A 41 8.42 15.94 -50.56
N GLY A 42 8.43 17.28 -50.63
CA GLY A 42 7.92 18.03 -51.78
C GLY A 42 6.39 18.00 -51.91
N GLU A 43 5.66 17.63 -50.85
CA GLU A 43 4.20 17.45 -50.87
C GLU A 43 3.41 18.77 -50.92
N VAL A 44 4.04 19.91 -50.66
CA VAL A 44 3.39 21.23 -50.64
C VAL A 44 3.93 22.09 -51.77
N SER A 45 3.02 22.66 -52.56
CA SER A 45 3.32 23.58 -53.67
C SER A 45 2.49 24.86 -53.57
N VAL A 46 3.01 25.95 -54.11
CA VAL A 46 2.32 27.23 -54.28
C VAL A 46 2.47 27.66 -55.74
N ASN A 47 1.35 27.89 -56.43
CA ASN A 47 1.30 28.19 -57.87
C ASN A 47 2.04 27.12 -58.71
N GLY A 48 1.76 25.84 -58.44
CA GLY A 48 2.36 24.68 -59.11
C GLY A 48 3.83 24.37 -58.75
N SER A 49 4.57 25.30 -58.14
CA SER A 49 5.96 25.10 -57.73
C SER A 49 6.06 24.56 -56.30
N VAL A 50 6.93 23.57 -56.05
CA VAL A 50 7.20 23.07 -54.69
C VAL A 50 7.65 24.24 -53.80
N ALA A 51 7.02 24.39 -52.64
CA ALA A 51 7.22 25.54 -51.77
C ALA A 51 8.20 25.22 -50.64
N GLU A 52 9.02 26.19 -50.25
CA GLU A 52 9.75 26.11 -48.98
C GLU A 52 8.82 26.38 -47.79
N VAL A 53 9.12 25.77 -46.64
CA VAL A 53 8.38 25.96 -45.37
C VAL A 53 8.15 27.44 -45.05
N THR A 54 9.14 28.28 -45.35
CA THR A 54 9.20 29.71 -45.02
C THR A 54 8.52 30.64 -46.02
N LYS A 55 8.09 30.16 -47.19
CA LYS A 55 7.49 31.00 -48.25
C LYS A 55 6.30 31.81 -47.70
N LEU A 56 6.29 33.11 -48.00
CA LEU A 56 5.15 33.99 -47.75
C LEU A 56 4.14 33.84 -48.91
N LEU A 57 2.86 33.95 -48.57
CA LEU A 57 1.74 33.87 -49.49
C LEU A 57 1.18 35.26 -49.79
N LEU A 58 0.72 35.46 -51.03
CA LEU A 58 0.00 36.65 -51.47
C LEU A 58 -1.47 36.31 -51.74
N THR A 59 -2.36 37.29 -51.62
CA THR A 59 -3.77 37.13 -52.05
C THR A 59 -3.83 36.64 -53.51
N GLY A 60 -4.57 35.57 -53.76
CA GLY A 60 -4.66 34.94 -55.09
C GLY A 60 -3.62 33.85 -55.36
N ASP A 61 -2.62 33.64 -54.49
CA ASP A 61 -1.78 32.43 -54.55
C ASP A 61 -2.66 31.18 -54.39
N VAL A 62 -2.28 30.11 -55.07
CA VAL A 62 -2.93 28.80 -54.99
C VAL A 62 -2.00 27.85 -54.24
N VAL A 63 -2.36 27.54 -52.98
CA VAL A 63 -1.64 26.55 -52.18
C VAL A 63 -2.25 25.18 -52.45
N ARG A 64 -1.39 24.18 -52.63
CA ARG A 64 -1.77 22.80 -52.93
C ARG A 64 -0.93 21.83 -52.11
N ILE A 65 -1.58 20.81 -51.56
CA ILE A 65 -0.93 19.71 -50.85
C ILE A 65 -1.27 18.36 -51.50
N LYS A 66 -0.24 17.69 -52.03
CA LYS A 66 -0.29 16.31 -52.56
C LYS A 66 0.22 15.37 -51.49
N PHE A 67 -0.68 14.67 -50.79
CA PHE A 67 -0.31 13.84 -49.65
C PHE A 67 -0.73 12.37 -49.83
N ASN A 68 0.12 11.48 -49.33
CA ASN A 68 -0.21 10.09 -49.10
C ASN A 68 -0.34 9.86 -47.59
N THR A 69 -1.54 10.07 -47.03
CA THR A 69 -1.83 9.84 -45.61
C THR A 69 -1.44 8.44 -45.15
N ARG A 70 -1.56 7.44 -46.04
CA ARG A 70 -1.17 6.05 -45.78
C ARG A 70 0.35 5.88 -45.69
N ALA A 71 1.11 6.24 -46.73
CA ALA A 71 2.57 6.10 -46.70
C ALA A 71 3.22 6.98 -45.62
N ALA A 72 2.64 8.15 -45.32
CA ALA A 72 3.05 8.98 -44.19
C ALA A 72 2.81 8.27 -42.84
N HIS A 73 1.69 7.56 -42.66
CA HIS A 73 1.42 6.82 -41.42
C HIS A 73 2.25 5.52 -41.32
N GLU A 74 2.34 4.73 -42.38
CA GLU A 74 3.15 3.50 -42.42
C GLU A 74 4.63 3.80 -42.14
N SER A 75 5.20 4.86 -42.73
CA SER A 75 6.59 5.28 -42.45
C SER A 75 6.82 5.87 -41.04
N ILE A 76 5.77 6.33 -40.35
CA ILE A 76 5.84 6.84 -38.97
C ILE A 76 5.60 5.73 -37.93
N TYR A 77 4.71 4.78 -38.20
CA TYR A 77 4.23 3.82 -37.21
C TYR A 77 4.68 2.37 -37.46
N GLY A 78 4.96 1.97 -38.70
CA GLY A 78 5.31 0.58 -39.08
C GLY A 78 6.70 0.10 -38.65
N ARG A 79 7.41 0.84 -37.78
CA ARG A 79 8.73 0.47 -37.24
C ARG A 79 8.68 -0.16 -35.85
N GLU A 80 7.58 -0.02 -35.12
CA GLU A 80 7.41 -0.58 -33.78
C GLU A 80 6.76 -1.97 -33.89
N LYS A 81 7.48 -3.02 -33.46
CA LYS A 81 6.94 -4.38 -33.41
C LYS A 81 5.85 -4.48 -32.34
N LEU A 82 4.65 -4.92 -32.73
CA LEU A 82 3.56 -5.23 -31.80
C LEU A 82 3.75 -6.61 -31.15
N THR A 83 3.27 -6.76 -29.92
CA THR A 83 3.14 -8.07 -29.27
C THR A 83 1.82 -8.71 -29.68
N VAL A 84 1.88 -9.90 -30.26
CA VAL A 84 0.73 -10.73 -30.61
C VAL A 84 0.71 -11.91 -29.64
N LEU A 85 -0.42 -12.16 -28.97
CA LEU A 85 -0.56 -13.29 -28.03
C LEU A 85 -1.23 -14.51 -28.67
N TYR A 86 -2.02 -14.28 -29.71
CA TYR A 86 -2.70 -15.31 -30.48
C TYR A 86 -2.87 -14.81 -31.91
N GLU A 87 -2.65 -15.67 -32.91
CA GLU A 87 -2.91 -15.41 -34.33
C GLU A 87 -3.12 -16.72 -35.08
N ASP A 88 -4.16 -16.76 -35.92
CA ASP A 88 -4.41 -17.81 -36.91
C ASP A 88 -4.73 -17.16 -38.28
N GLU A 89 -5.39 -17.86 -39.18
CA GLU A 89 -5.72 -17.32 -40.52
C GLU A 89 -6.82 -16.25 -40.48
N GLU A 90 -7.72 -16.33 -39.49
CA GLU A 90 -8.97 -15.59 -39.36
C GLU A 90 -8.91 -14.40 -38.41
N LEU A 91 -8.16 -14.50 -37.31
CA LEU A 91 -8.10 -13.48 -36.27
C LEU A 91 -6.75 -13.44 -35.55
N ALA A 92 -6.58 -12.40 -34.73
CA ALA A 92 -5.45 -12.25 -33.82
C ALA A 92 -5.85 -11.46 -32.57
N VAL A 93 -5.15 -11.69 -31.46
CA VAL A 93 -5.23 -10.89 -30.23
C VAL A 93 -3.89 -10.20 -30.00
N VAL A 94 -3.92 -8.87 -30.04
CA VAL A 94 -2.73 -8.03 -30.17
C VAL A 94 -2.70 -6.99 -29.06
N VAL A 95 -1.53 -6.77 -28.45
CA VAL A 95 -1.35 -5.79 -27.37
C VAL A 95 -1.20 -4.39 -27.98
N LYS A 96 -2.19 -3.54 -27.74
CA LYS A 96 -2.11 -2.11 -28.06
C LYS A 96 -1.23 -1.37 -27.03
N PRO A 97 -0.19 -0.64 -27.45
CA PRO A 97 0.57 0.24 -26.56
C PRO A 97 -0.21 1.51 -26.19
N SER A 98 0.10 2.06 -25.01
CA SER A 98 -0.39 3.37 -24.57
C SER A 98 0.21 4.50 -25.41
N GLY A 99 -0.55 5.57 -25.60
CA GLY A 99 -0.15 6.75 -26.39
C GLY A 99 -0.57 6.71 -27.87
N LYS A 100 -0.85 5.52 -28.43
CA LYS A 100 -1.36 5.36 -29.81
C LYS A 100 -2.90 5.41 -29.82
N THR A 101 -3.50 6.02 -30.84
CA THR A 101 -4.95 5.92 -31.11
C THR A 101 -5.28 4.58 -31.78
N MET A 102 -6.56 4.16 -31.80
CA MET A 102 -6.97 2.97 -32.55
C MET A 102 -6.63 3.06 -34.05
N VAL A 103 -6.73 4.26 -34.64
CA VAL A 103 -6.31 4.52 -36.02
C VAL A 103 -4.81 4.28 -36.20
N ALA A 104 -3.96 4.85 -35.33
CA ALA A 104 -2.51 4.64 -35.40
C ALA A 104 -2.14 3.17 -35.18
N PHE A 105 -2.79 2.49 -34.23
CA PHE A 105 -2.64 1.06 -33.97
C PHE A 105 -3.01 0.20 -35.20
N GLY A 106 -4.07 0.54 -35.92
CA GLY A 106 -4.43 -0.15 -37.17
C GLY A 106 -3.35 -0.08 -38.27
N TYR A 107 -2.59 1.02 -38.34
CA TYR A 107 -1.41 1.13 -39.22
C TYR A 107 -0.18 0.36 -38.71
N MET A 108 -0.16 -0.09 -37.46
CA MET A 108 0.93 -0.88 -36.86
C MET A 108 0.71 -2.39 -36.99
N LEU A 109 -0.52 -2.84 -37.31
CA LEU A 109 -0.81 -4.26 -37.50
C LEU A 109 -0.01 -4.85 -38.68
N PRO A 110 0.54 -6.07 -38.56
CA PRO A 110 1.32 -6.66 -39.65
C PRO A 110 0.44 -7.03 -40.86
N PHE A 111 -0.81 -7.42 -40.62
CA PHE A 111 -1.77 -7.87 -41.64
C PHE A 111 -2.87 -6.83 -41.99
N SER A 112 -3.58 -7.08 -43.09
CA SER A 112 -4.75 -6.34 -43.56
C SER A 112 -6.01 -7.22 -43.42
N LEU A 113 -7.20 -6.62 -43.39
CA LEU A 113 -8.45 -7.37 -43.58
C LEU A 113 -8.52 -7.91 -45.01
N ARG A 114 -8.79 -9.21 -45.18
CA ARG A 114 -8.88 -9.92 -46.47
C ARG A 114 -10.34 -10.28 -46.82
N PRO A 115 -10.76 -10.22 -48.09
CA PRO A 115 -12.01 -10.83 -48.55
C PRO A 115 -12.00 -12.35 -48.39
N SER A 116 -13.16 -12.97 -48.14
CA SER A 116 -13.27 -14.41 -47.85
C SER A 116 -12.80 -15.32 -49.01
N SER A 117 -12.88 -14.86 -50.26
CA SER A 117 -12.47 -15.63 -51.45
C SER A 117 -10.98 -15.94 -51.55
N MET A 118 -10.12 -15.24 -50.79
CA MET A 118 -8.67 -15.50 -50.73
C MET A 118 -8.24 -16.35 -49.51
N ALA A 119 -9.18 -16.90 -48.74
CA ALA A 119 -8.88 -17.64 -47.51
C ALA A 119 -8.65 -19.15 -47.70
N ARG A 120 -8.69 -19.67 -48.93
CA ARG A 120 -8.53 -21.12 -49.23
C ARG A 120 -7.75 -21.37 -50.52
N SER A 121 -6.43 -21.20 -50.47
CA SER A 121 -5.51 -21.76 -51.47
C SER A 121 -4.15 -21.98 -50.82
N ASN A 122 -3.86 -23.23 -50.43
CA ASN A 122 -2.50 -23.67 -50.17
C ASN A 122 -1.80 -23.94 -51.51
N ASP A 123 -0.48 -23.75 -51.52
CA ASP A 123 0.36 -23.86 -52.70
C ASP A 123 0.30 -25.24 -53.36
N THR A 124 0.13 -25.27 -54.69
CA THR A 124 0.73 -26.27 -55.58
C THR A 124 1.08 -25.61 -56.91
N GLU A 125 2.22 -25.99 -57.47
CA GLU A 125 2.83 -25.38 -58.66
C GLU A 125 2.06 -25.74 -59.94
N HIS A 126 1.92 -24.80 -60.88
CA HIS A 126 2.56 -24.88 -62.21
C HIS A 126 2.30 -23.63 -63.08
N MET A 127 3.04 -23.52 -64.18
CA MET A 127 3.05 -22.36 -65.08
C MET A 127 2.14 -22.55 -66.31
N ASP A 128 1.98 -21.41 -67.00
CA ASP A 128 1.74 -21.23 -68.43
C ASP A 128 0.29 -21.11 -68.98
N ASP A 129 0.25 -20.38 -70.10
CA ASP A 129 -0.79 -20.13 -71.10
C ASP A 129 -1.94 -19.12 -70.82
N LEU A 130 -1.75 -17.93 -71.43
CA LEU A 130 -2.77 -17.14 -72.17
C LEU A 130 -2.99 -17.82 -73.54
N PRO A 131 -4.14 -17.68 -74.26
CA PRO A 131 -4.95 -16.47 -74.44
C PRO A 131 -6.47 -16.72 -74.25
N GLU A 132 -7.49 -16.05 -74.82
CA GLU A 132 -7.66 -15.01 -75.86
C GLU A 132 -8.87 -14.09 -75.52
N ALA A 133 -9.68 -13.65 -76.50
CA ALA A 133 -10.85 -12.76 -76.33
C ALA A 133 -11.98 -13.06 -77.35
N GLU A 134 -13.21 -12.61 -77.03
CA GLU A 134 -14.45 -12.41 -77.85
C GLU A 134 -15.67 -12.51 -76.89
N GLU A 135 -16.82 -11.84 -77.03
CA GLU A 135 -17.20 -10.57 -77.66
C GLU A 135 -18.50 -10.04 -76.96
N GLU A 136 -19.09 -8.92 -77.41
CA GLU A 136 -20.06 -8.08 -76.66
C GLU A 136 -21.54 -8.53 -76.71
N GLU A 137 -22.36 -8.10 -75.73
CA GLU A 137 -23.61 -7.31 -75.97
C GLU A 137 -24.18 -6.70 -74.67
N GLU A 138 -24.83 -5.53 -74.78
CA GLU A 138 -25.35 -4.70 -73.67
C GLU A 138 -26.85 -4.94 -73.39
N ASP A 139 -27.30 -4.81 -72.12
CA ASP A 139 -28.48 -3.98 -71.81
C ASP A 139 -28.55 -3.60 -70.31
N ASP A 140 -29.11 -2.43 -70.00
CA ASP A 140 -29.03 -1.77 -68.69
C ASP A 140 -29.83 -2.44 -67.55
N ASN A 141 -29.26 -2.48 -66.35
CA ASN A 141 -29.94 -2.14 -65.09
C ASN A 141 -28.95 -1.90 -63.93
N ASP A 142 -29.40 -1.13 -62.92
CA ASP A 142 -28.62 -0.65 -61.77
C ASP A 142 -27.95 -1.74 -60.89
N GLU A 143 -26.98 -1.30 -60.08
CA GLU A 143 -26.25 -2.04 -59.01
C GLU A 143 -25.09 -2.98 -59.46
N SER A 144 -23.93 -2.39 -59.79
CA SER A 144 -22.69 -3.16 -59.99
C SER A 144 -22.03 -3.63 -58.67
N GLU A 145 -22.31 -4.88 -58.31
CA GLU A 145 -21.30 -5.71 -57.64
C GLU A 145 -20.04 -5.82 -58.51
N PHE A 146 -18.86 -6.03 -57.89
CA PHE A 146 -17.67 -6.48 -58.61
C PHE A 146 -16.99 -7.61 -57.84
N GLN A 147 -17.11 -8.84 -58.37
CA GLN A 147 -16.33 -9.99 -57.91
C GLN A 147 -14.99 -10.08 -58.67
N ILE A 148 -13.93 -10.27 -57.87
CA ILE A 148 -12.76 -11.13 -58.10
C ILE A 148 -12.06 -11.06 -59.48
N GLN A 149 -10.84 -10.50 -59.47
CA GLN A 149 -9.71 -11.06 -60.21
C GLN A 149 -8.52 -11.32 -59.28
N GLN A 150 -7.60 -12.18 -59.73
CA GLN A 150 -6.76 -13.04 -58.88
C GLN A 150 -5.46 -12.40 -58.37
N ASN A 151 -4.88 -13.08 -57.37
CA ASN A 151 -3.51 -13.02 -56.86
C ASN A 151 -2.52 -12.03 -57.52
N VAL A 152 -2.31 -10.89 -56.86
CA VAL A 152 -1.09 -10.06 -57.03
C VAL A 152 -0.56 -9.63 -55.67
N SER A 153 0.76 -9.60 -55.53
CA SER A 153 1.49 -8.99 -54.40
C SER A 153 0.95 -7.58 -54.07
N PRO A 154 1.01 -7.12 -52.80
CA PRO A 154 0.10 -6.09 -52.27
C PRO A 154 0.08 -4.79 -53.07
N THR A 155 -0.99 -4.61 -53.87
CA THR A 155 -1.15 -3.46 -54.75
C THR A 155 -1.27 -2.16 -53.96
N VAL A 156 -0.48 -1.16 -54.36
CA VAL A 156 -0.46 0.18 -53.76
C VAL A 156 -1.79 0.90 -54.06
N GLY A 157 -2.79 0.73 -53.19
CA GLY A 157 -4.08 1.40 -53.37
C GLY A 157 -5.13 1.09 -52.31
N GLN A 158 -5.41 -0.19 -52.06
CA GLN A 158 -6.58 -0.61 -51.27
C GLN A 158 -6.52 -0.14 -49.80
N GLN A 159 -7.61 0.43 -49.33
CA GLN A 159 -7.74 0.99 -47.99
C GLN A 159 -7.75 -0.14 -46.94
N ARG A 160 -6.79 -0.16 -46.00
CA ARG A 160 -6.82 -1.10 -44.86
C ARG A 160 -8.07 -0.84 -44.02
N ILE A 161 -9.08 -1.69 -44.19
CA ILE A 161 -10.33 -1.67 -43.39
C ILE A 161 -9.95 -1.89 -41.92
N PRO A 162 -10.54 -1.16 -40.95
CA PRO A 162 -10.23 -1.36 -39.54
C PRO A 162 -10.43 -2.82 -39.14
N CYS A 163 -9.38 -3.44 -38.62
CA CYS A 163 -9.38 -4.87 -38.30
C CYS A 163 -9.91 -5.13 -36.87
N SER A 164 -9.74 -4.17 -35.96
CA SER A 164 -10.13 -4.27 -34.54
C SER A 164 -11.64 -4.39 -34.34
N ILE A 165 -12.03 -5.27 -33.41
CA ILE A 165 -13.43 -5.53 -33.02
C ILE A 165 -13.91 -4.52 -31.97
N HIS A 166 -13.04 -4.14 -31.02
CA HIS A 166 -13.36 -3.16 -29.99
C HIS A 166 -12.29 -2.06 -29.88
N GLY A 167 -12.70 -0.91 -29.35
CA GLY A 167 -11.81 0.25 -29.14
C GLY A 167 -11.14 0.27 -27.77
N LEU A 168 -9.97 0.89 -27.70
CA LEU A 168 -9.31 1.32 -26.46
C LEU A 168 -8.94 2.80 -26.56
N GLU A 169 -8.93 3.48 -25.41
CA GLU A 169 -8.56 4.88 -25.33
C GLU A 169 -7.07 5.09 -25.71
N LYS A 170 -6.74 6.31 -26.18
CA LYS A 170 -5.36 6.64 -26.56
C LYS A 170 -4.37 6.38 -25.42
N ALA A 171 -4.74 6.73 -24.19
CA ALA A 171 -3.87 6.60 -23.02
C ALA A 171 -3.83 5.17 -22.43
N SER A 172 -4.83 4.33 -22.71
CA SER A 172 -4.87 2.93 -22.25
C SER A 172 -4.01 2.02 -23.12
N ASN A 173 -3.42 1.02 -22.49
CA ASN A 173 -2.78 -0.13 -23.15
C ASN A 173 -3.66 -1.38 -22.98
N GLY A 174 -3.30 -2.49 -23.61
CA GLY A 174 -3.94 -3.79 -23.36
C GLY A 174 -4.33 -4.55 -24.61
N LEU A 175 -5.00 -5.68 -24.40
CA LEU A 175 -5.43 -6.59 -25.45
C LEU A 175 -6.48 -5.95 -26.37
N VAL A 176 -6.36 -6.21 -27.66
CA VAL A 176 -7.34 -5.88 -28.70
C VAL A 176 -7.56 -7.12 -29.56
N LEU A 177 -8.82 -7.54 -29.69
CA LEU A 177 -9.22 -8.56 -30.67
C LEU A 177 -9.33 -7.96 -32.06
N VAL A 178 -8.78 -8.66 -33.05
CA VAL A 178 -8.59 -8.19 -34.42
C VAL A 178 -8.97 -9.29 -35.41
N ALA A 179 -9.86 -8.99 -36.36
CA ALA A 179 -10.19 -9.91 -37.44
C ALA A 179 -9.28 -9.71 -38.65
N LYS A 180 -8.93 -10.82 -39.32
CA LYS A 180 -8.13 -10.89 -40.56
C LYS A 180 -9.00 -11.14 -41.80
N THR A 181 -10.26 -11.57 -41.65
CA THR A 181 -11.24 -11.68 -42.75
C THR A 181 -12.49 -10.83 -42.50
N THR A 182 -13.19 -10.44 -43.56
CA THR A 182 -14.45 -9.68 -43.48
C THR A 182 -15.58 -10.46 -42.79
N GLU A 183 -15.63 -11.78 -42.97
CA GLU A 183 -16.64 -12.66 -42.38
C GLU A 183 -16.43 -12.84 -40.88
N THR A 184 -15.22 -13.24 -40.45
CA THR A 184 -14.84 -13.31 -39.03
C THR A 184 -15.05 -11.94 -38.35
N ARG A 185 -14.81 -10.82 -39.06
CA ARG A 185 -15.12 -9.47 -38.56
C ARG A 185 -16.61 -9.26 -38.30
N SER A 186 -17.49 -9.71 -39.20
CA SER A 186 -18.94 -9.60 -39.04
C SER A 186 -19.43 -10.40 -37.82
N THR A 187 -18.97 -11.65 -37.70
CA THR A 187 -19.33 -12.53 -36.56
C THR A 187 -18.81 -11.99 -35.24
N LEU A 188 -17.52 -11.61 -35.15
CA LEU A 188 -16.97 -11.03 -33.93
C LEU A 188 -17.60 -9.69 -33.54
N MET A 189 -18.08 -8.89 -34.50
CA MET A 189 -18.86 -7.68 -34.20
C MET A 189 -20.24 -7.99 -33.62
N LYS A 190 -20.92 -9.04 -34.11
CA LYS A 190 -22.17 -9.53 -33.51
C LYS A 190 -21.93 -9.99 -32.07
N MET A 191 -20.92 -10.84 -31.85
CA MET A 191 -20.49 -11.33 -30.52
C MET A 191 -20.07 -10.18 -29.58
N HIS A 192 -19.46 -9.12 -30.10
CA HIS A 192 -19.12 -7.94 -29.31
C HIS A 192 -20.38 -7.20 -28.83
N ASN A 193 -21.38 -7.07 -29.70
CA ASN A 193 -22.61 -6.35 -29.41
C ASN A 193 -23.62 -7.17 -28.57
N SER A 194 -23.55 -8.50 -28.59
CA SER A 194 -24.38 -9.41 -27.79
C SER A 194 -23.84 -9.65 -26.37
N GLY A 195 -22.58 -9.34 -26.09
CA GLY A 195 -21.95 -9.58 -24.79
C GLY A 195 -21.05 -10.81 -24.71
N GLU A 196 -20.93 -11.59 -25.79
CA GLU A 196 -20.17 -12.86 -25.85
C GLU A 196 -18.64 -12.69 -25.79
N ILE A 197 -18.14 -11.46 -25.95
CA ILE A 197 -16.70 -11.13 -25.80
C ILE A 197 -16.49 -10.46 -24.44
N ASN A 198 -15.98 -11.23 -23.49
CA ASN A 198 -15.63 -10.75 -22.15
C ASN A 198 -14.26 -10.05 -22.17
N ARG A 199 -14.14 -8.99 -21.35
CA ARG A 199 -12.91 -8.20 -21.21
C ARG A 199 -12.76 -7.79 -19.75
N ILE A 200 -11.54 -7.83 -19.20
CA ILE A 200 -11.27 -7.31 -17.85
C ILE A 200 -10.30 -6.13 -17.94
N PHE A 201 -10.71 -5.00 -17.36
CA PHE A 201 -9.89 -3.80 -17.22
C PHE A 201 -9.22 -3.80 -15.84
N ARG A 202 -7.89 -4.01 -15.81
CA ARG A 202 -7.12 -3.72 -14.59
C ARG A 202 -6.89 -2.22 -14.49
N VAL A 203 -7.20 -1.65 -13.34
CA VAL A 203 -7.06 -0.22 -13.06
C VAL A 203 -6.42 0.02 -11.70
N ILE A 204 -5.78 1.19 -11.51
CA ILE A 204 -5.46 1.71 -10.17
C ILE A 204 -6.30 2.97 -9.95
N CYS A 205 -7.01 3.04 -8.83
CA CYS A 205 -7.83 4.18 -8.41
C CYS A 205 -7.41 4.74 -7.05
N HIS A 206 -7.82 5.98 -6.76
CA HIS A 206 -7.60 6.65 -5.45
C HIS A 206 -8.53 6.08 -4.37
N GLY A 207 -8.04 6.04 -3.13
CA GLY A 207 -8.78 5.58 -1.95
C GLY A 207 -8.86 4.05 -1.82
N VAL A 208 -9.48 3.60 -0.73
CA VAL A 208 -9.83 2.18 -0.51
C VAL A 208 -11.24 1.93 -1.05
N TRP A 209 -11.40 0.94 -1.94
CA TRP A 209 -12.72 0.51 -2.41
C TRP A 209 -13.48 -0.20 -1.27
N LYS A 210 -14.48 0.46 -0.68
CA LYS A 210 -15.24 -0.01 0.49
C LYS A 210 -16.47 -0.84 0.14
N LYS A 211 -16.92 -1.64 1.10
CA LYS A 211 -18.24 -2.29 1.09
C LYS A 211 -19.33 -1.22 1.24
N GLN A 212 -20.37 -1.27 0.41
CA GLN A 212 -21.54 -0.42 0.61
C GLN A 212 -22.32 -0.94 1.82
N ASP A 213 -22.64 -0.06 2.76
CA ASP A 213 -23.38 -0.42 3.97
C ASP A 213 -24.84 -0.77 3.63
N THR A 214 -25.17 -2.05 3.67
CA THR A 214 -26.55 -2.53 3.58
C THR A 214 -27.22 -2.45 4.97
N GLY A 215 -27.51 -1.23 5.41
CA GLY A 215 -28.32 -0.96 6.62
C GLY A 215 -27.57 -1.04 7.96
N PRO A 216 -28.25 -0.66 9.06
CA PRO A 216 -27.60 -0.39 10.36
C PRO A 216 -27.22 -1.63 11.19
N ASP A 217 -27.65 -2.83 10.81
CA ASP A 217 -27.48 -4.05 11.59
C ASP A 217 -26.36 -4.95 11.03
N ASN A 218 -25.09 -4.60 11.30
CA ASN A 218 -24.00 -5.58 11.26
C ASN A 218 -22.78 -5.18 12.11
N THR A 219 -22.78 -5.64 13.35
CA THR A 219 -21.67 -5.47 14.31
C THR A 219 -20.66 -6.62 14.26
N SER A 220 -20.01 -6.86 13.12
CA SER A 220 -18.74 -7.61 13.12
C SER A 220 -17.86 -7.45 11.86
N SER A 221 -16.55 -7.34 12.12
CA SER A 221 -15.41 -7.63 11.24
C SER A 221 -15.31 -6.97 9.85
N SER A 222 -14.42 -5.97 9.77
CA SER A 222 -13.93 -5.28 8.56
C SER A 222 -14.97 -4.50 7.71
N ALA A 223 -14.86 -3.17 7.75
CA ALA A 223 -15.52 -2.26 6.80
C ALA A 223 -14.85 -2.25 5.39
N TYR A 224 -13.92 -3.17 5.14
CA TYR A 224 -13.10 -3.24 3.94
C TYR A 224 -13.21 -4.64 3.30
N TYR A 225 -13.17 -4.68 1.98
CA TYR A 225 -13.08 -5.93 1.24
C TYR A 225 -11.66 -6.49 1.28
N ASP A 226 -11.54 -7.80 1.48
CA ASP A 226 -10.29 -8.51 1.24
C ASP A 226 -9.89 -8.41 -0.23
N ALA A 227 -8.58 -8.39 -0.49
CA ALA A 227 -8.06 -8.68 -1.82
C ALA A 227 -8.61 -10.06 -2.27
N ASP A 228 -9.07 -10.12 -3.51
CA ASP A 228 -9.86 -11.17 -4.16
C ASP A 228 -11.40 -11.12 -4.02
N SER A 229 -11.99 -10.19 -3.26
CA SER A 229 -13.44 -10.00 -3.21
C SER A 229 -14.03 -9.55 -4.55
N THR A 230 -15.08 -10.23 -5.04
CA THR A 230 -15.90 -9.80 -6.21
C THR A 230 -17.21 -9.17 -5.75
N ILE A 231 -17.60 -8.04 -6.33
CA ILE A 231 -18.60 -7.12 -5.79
C ILE A 231 -19.76 -6.91 -6.78
N PRO A 232 -21.03 -7.12 -6.38
CA PRO A 232 -22.22 -6.71 -7.14
C PRO A 232 -22.36 -5.18 -7.16
N ILE A 233 -22.92 -4.63 -8.23
CA ILE A 233 -22.95 -3.19 -8.46
C ILE A 233 -24.39 -2.66 -8.39
N ASP A 234 -24.60 -1.66 -7.55
CA ASP A 234 -25.90 -1.02 -7.37
C ASP A 234 -26.29 -0.12 -8.55
N ALA A 235 -27.56 -0.14 -8.94
CA ALA A 235 -28.01 0.16 -10.30
C ALA A 235 -28.45 1.62 -10.54
N GLU A 236 -28.31 2.50 -9.55
CA GLU A 236 -28.85 3.87 -9.58
C GLU A 236 -28.07 4.82 -10.51
N CYS A 237 -26.79 4.59 -10.77
CA CYS A 237 -26.03 5.40 -11.72
C CYS A 237 -26.23 4.91 -13.17
N LEU A 238 -26.40 5.85 -14.12
CA LEU A 238 -26.43 5.52 -15.55
C LEU A 238 -25.16 4.80 -16.03
N ASP A 239 -23.99 5.16 -15.48
CA ASP A 239 -22.72 4.47 -15.73
C ASP A 239 -22.53 3.23 -14.83
N ALA A 240 -23.38 2.95 -13.81
CA ALA A 240 -23.33 1.67 -13.09
C ALA A 240 -23.82 0.51 -13.97
N LYS A 241 -24.86 0.76 -14.79
CA LYS A 241 -25.44 -0.21 -15.72
C LYS A 241 -24.48 -0.71 -16.81
N CYS A 242 -23.29 -0.13 -16.95
CA CYS A 242 -22.27 -0.58 -17.89
C CYS A 242 -21.18 -1.47 -17.27
N ILE A 243 -21.20 -1.69 -15.95
CA ILE A 243 -20.24 -2.56 -15.25
C ILE A 243 -20.94 -3.83 -14.75
N GLN A 244 -20.41 -5.01 -15.10
CA GLN A 244 -20.95 -6.31 -14.71
C GLN A 244 -20.43 -6.75 -13.33
N SER A 245 -19.14 -6.55 -13.05
CA SER A 245 -18.54 -6.86 -11.75
C SER A 245 -17.22 -6.11 -11.53
N ILE A 246 -16.85 -5.95 -10.27
CA ILE A 246 -15.55 -5.42 -9.84
C ILE A 246 -14.93 -6.41 -8.86
N LYS A 247 -13.65 -6.74 -9.07
CA LYS A 247 -12.83 -7.52 -8.15
C LYS A 247 -11.71 -6.65 -7.58
N VAL A 248 -11.51 -6.68 -6.26
CA VAL A 248 -10.37 -6.02 -5.61
C VAL A 248 -9.13 -6.90 -5.76
N ILE A 249 -8.01 -6.35 -6.26
CA ILE A 249 -6.76 -7.09 -6.47
C ILE A 249 -5.71 -6.77 -5.40
N SER A 250 -5.59 -5.50 -5.02
CA SER A 250 -4.68 -5.09 -3.92
C SER A 250 -5.00 -3.68 -3.45
N VAL A 251 -4.88 -3.43 -2.15
CA VAL A 251 -4.80 -2.08 -1.58
C VAL A 251 -3.32 -1.72 -1.35
N THR A 252 -2.95 -0.45 -1.43
CA THR A 252 -1.58 0.04 -1.21
C THR A 252 -1.60 1.42 -0.59
N GLU A 253 -0.79 1.61 0.44
CA GLU A 253 -0.63 2.85 1.19
C GLU A 253 0.04 3.92 0.32
N SER A 254 -0.44 5.17 0.39
CA SER A 254 0.14 6.31 -0.34
C SER A 254 0.00 7.60 0.47
N ASN A 255 1.12 8.29 0.72
CA ASN A 255 1.12 9.61 1.35
C ASN A 255 0.25 10.66 0.62
N ALA A 256 -0.02 10.49 -0.68
CA ALA A 256 -0.70 11.48 -1.51
C ALA A 256 -2.19 11.22 -1.73
N ALA A 257 -2.66 10.00 -1.44
CA ALA A 257 -4.04 9.57 -1.65
C ALA A 257 -4.62 8.80 -0.45
N GLU A 258 -3.87 8.73 0.66
CA GLU A 258 -4.01 7.78 1.80
C GLU A 258 -3.84 6.33 1.36
N TYR A 259 -4.65 5.89 0.41
CA TYR A 259 -4.60 4.57 -0.21
C TYR A 259 -4.81 4.63 -1.71
N LEU A 260 -4.37 3.57 -2.39
CA LEU A 260 -4.65 3.25 -3.78
C LEU A 260 -5.22 1.85 -3.84
N THR A 261 -6.29 1.64 -4.60
CA THR A 261 -6.82 0.30 -4.86
C THR A 261 -6.54 -0.11 -6.29
N THR A 262 -6.06 -1.34 -6.49
CA THR A 262 -6.02 -1.99 -7.81
C THR A 262 -7.27 -2.84 -7.96
N LEU A 263 -8.01 -2.61 -9.03
CA LEU A 263 -9.27 -3.28 -9.33
C LEU A 263 -9.20 -3.97 -10.69
N ASP A 264 -9.84 -5.12 -10.80
CA ASP A 264 -10.24 -5.73 -12.06
C ASP A 264 -11.72 -5.45 -12.30
N VAL A 265 -12.01 -4.72 -13.38
CA VAL A 265 -13.35 -4.23 -13.72
C VAL A 265 -13.82 -4.95 -14.98
N LYS A 266 -14.91 -5.70 -14.88
CA LYS A 266 -15.55 -6.37 -16.01
C LYS A 266 -16.77 -5.57 -16.47
N PRO A 267 -16.75 -4.90 -17.63
CA PRO A 267 -17.91 -4.21 -18.18
C PRO A 267 -18.83 -5.11 -19.00
N PHE A 268 -20.09 -4.70 -19.12
CA PHE A 268 -20.98 -5.21 -20.16
C PHE A 268 -20.51 -4.73 -21.54
N SER A 269 -20.66 -5.55 -22.58
CA SER A 269 -20.44 -5.15 -23.99
C SER A 269 -21.79 -4.84 -24.66
N PRO A 270 -21.87 -3.92 -25.65
CA PRO A 270 -20.79 -3.07 -26.16
C PRO A 270 -20.36 -1.98 -25.16
N PHE A 271 -19.10 -1.55 -25.22
CA PHE A 271 -18.51 -0.69 -24.18
C PHE A 271 -17.53 0.36 -24.70
N LEU A 272 -17.55 1.55 -24.10
CA LEU A 272 -16.55 2.59 -24.30
C LEU A 272 -15.61 2.66 -23.10
N GLY A 273 -14.29 2.57 -23.32
CA GLY A 273 -13.29 2.55 -22.23
C GLY A 273 -13.37 3.71 -21.22
N VAL A 274 -13.89 4.87 -21.64
CA VAL A 274 -14.14 6.02 -20.78
C VAL A 274 -15.17 5.75 -19.67
N SER A 275 -16.09 4.81 -19.86
CA SER A 275 -17.18 4.53 -18.92
C SER A 275 -16.70 3.88 -17.62
N VAL A 276 -15.66 3.02 -17.63
CA VAL A 276 -15.01 2.55 -16.39
C VAL A 276 -14.55 3.76 -15.57
N ARG A 277 -13.97 4.75 -16.25
CA ARG A 277 -13.38 5.92 -15.60
C ARG A 277 -14.45 6.91 -15.10
N ARG A 278 -15.56 7.05 -15.81
CA ARG A 278 -16.74 7.82 -15.33
C ARG A 278 -17.38 7.17 -14.12
N TYR A 279 -17.64 5.86 -14.19
CA TYR A 279 -18.19 5.09 -13.07
C TYR A 279 -17.31 5.26 -11.83
N LEU A 280 -16.02 4.92 -11.92
CA LEU A 280 -15.08 5.03 -10.80
C LEU A 280 -14.90 6.48 -10.30
N MET A 281 -14.98 7.50 -11.18
CA MET A 281 -15.00 8.91 -10.78
C MET A 281 -16.27 9.26 -9.98
N SER A 282 -17.44 8.76 -10.40
CA SER A 282 -18.73 9.01 -9.72
C SER A 282 -18.80 8.36 -8.34
N THR A 283 -18.17 7.19 -8.16
CA THR A 283 -18.01 6.53 -6.86
C THR A 283 -16.84 7.07 -6.02
N GLN A 284 -16.37 8.29 -6.31
CA GLN A 284 -15.25 8.98 -5.61
C GLN A 284 -13.89 8.25 -5.63
N HIS A 285 -13.72 7.25 -6.49
CA HIS A 285 -12.50 6.47 -6.68
C HIS A 285 -11.88 6.71 -8.07
N PRO A 286 -11.48 7.95 -8.42
CA PRO A 286 -10.96 8.24 -9.75
C PRO A 286 -9.75 7.39 -10.09
N VAL A 287 -9.69 6.90 -11.33
CA VAL A 287 -8.50 6.21 -11.85
C VAL A 287 -7.28 7.13 -11.79
N VAL A 288 -6.11 6.58 -11.44
CA VAL A 288 -4.85 7.32 -11.42
C VAL A 288 -4.43 7.66 -12.86
N GLY A 289 -4.33 8.95 -13.18
CA GLY A 289 -3.93 9.41 -14.52
C GLY A 289 -4.12 10.90 -14.74
N ASN A 290 -3.71 11.38 -15.92
CA ASN A 290 -3.80 12.78 -16.31
C ASN A 290 -4.69 12.97 -17.56
N SER A 291 -5.94 12.53 -17.45
CA SER A 291 -6.99 12.61 -18.49
C SER A 291 -8.34 12.96 -17.85
N GLY A 292 -9.34 13.41 -18.62
CA GLY A 292 -10.67 13.67 -18.07
C GLY A 292 -11.26 12.42 -17.42
N ASN A 293 -11.93 12.54 -16.26
CA ASN A 293 -12.37 11.43 -15.40
C ASN A 293 -11.21 10.57 -14.83
N SER A 294 -10.05 11.18 -14.55
CA SER A 294 -8.96 10.56 -13.79
C SER A 294 -8.24 11.63 -12.95
N LYS A 295 -7.57 11.21 -11.89
CA LYS A 295 -6.91 12.12 -10.93
C LYS A 295 -5.40 11.81 -10.87
N PRO A 296 -4.51 12.79 -11.09
CA PRO A 296 -3.07 12.54 -11.02
C PRO A 296 -2.61 12.40 -9.57
N LEU A 297 -1.56 11.61 -9.35
CA LEU A 297 -0.80 11.63 -8.09
C LEU A 297 0.25 12.74 -8.18
N LYS A 298 0.25 13.67 -7.21
CA LYS A 298 1.10 14.89 -7.24
C LYS A 298 2.59 14.59 -7.43
N ALA A 299 3.09 13.49 -6.85
CA ALA A 299 4.48 13.07 -6.96
C ALA A 299 4.79 12.23 -8.22
N ASN A 300 3.78 11.80 -8.97
CA ASN A 300 4.00 10.93 -10.13
C ASN A 300 4.40 11.74 -11.37
N ARG A 301 5.61 11.49 -11.89
CA ARG A 301 6.07 12.08 -13.15
C ARG A 301 5.47 11.38 -14.38
N ASP A 302 5.03 10.13 -14.25
CA ASP A 302 4.29 9.46 -15.32
C ASP A 302 2.87 10.06 -15.43
N LYS A 303 2.56 10.59 -16.62
CA LYS A 303 1.25 11.18 -16.97
C LYS A 303 0.31 10.15 -17.63
N GLY A 304 0.77 8.91 -17.79
CA GLY A 304 0.00 7.79 -18.31
C GLY A 304 -1.24 7.48 -17.48
N LEU A 305 -2.18 6.77 -18.10
CA LEU A 305 -3.41 6.33 -17.48
C LEU A 305 -3.22 4.95 -16.85
N CYS A 306 -3.64 4.78 -15.60
CA CYS A 306 -3.62 3.50 -14.89
C CYS A 306 -4.88 2.68 -15.20
N SER A 307 -5.08 2.38 -16.49
CA SER A 307 -6.13 1.50 -16.99
C SER A 307 -5.60 0.70 -18.18
N ALA A 308 -5.82 -0.62 -18.15
CA ALA A 308 -5.45 -1.52 -19.22
C ALA A 308 -6.44 -2.70 -19.34
N VAL A 309 -6.73 -3.15 -20.57
CA VAL A 309 -7.39 -4.46 -20.76
C VAL A 309 -6.35 -5.55 -20.62
N VAL A 310 -6.45 -6.32 -19.54
CA VAL A 310 -5.50 -7.39 -19.21
C VAL A 310 -5.99 -8.75 -19.68
N HIS A 311 -7.31 -8.98 -19.68
CA HIS A 311 -7.91 -10.26 -20.07
C HIS A 311 -8.93 -10.09 -21.17
N VAL A 312 -8.99 -11.05 -22.10
CA VAL A 312 -10.04 -11.20 -23.11
C VAL A 312 -10.38 -12.68 -23.25
N ASP A 313 -11.67 -13.02 -23.23
CA ASP A 313 -12.16 -14.34 -23.61
C ASP A 313 -13.40 -14.27 -24.51
N PHE A 314 -13.50 -15.25 -25.41
CA PHE A 314 -14.55 -15.38 -26.44
C PHE A 314 -14.49 -16.79 -27.07
N ILE A 315 -15.59 -17.23 -27.69
CA ILE A 315 -15.59 -18.43 -28.54
C ILE A 315 -15.03 -18.08 -29.92
N HIS A 316 -14.08 -18.84 -30.44
CA HIS A 316 -13.57 -18.65 -31.80
C HIS A 316 -14.70 -18.91 -32.82
N PRO A 317 -15.02 -17.97 -33.74
CA PRO A 317 -16.14 -18.10 -34.70
C PRO A 317 -16.20 -19.42 -35.47
N THR A 318 -15.10 -19.84 -36.10
CA THR A 318 -15.05 -21.07 -36.91
C THR A 318 -14.67 -22.32 -36.10
N LEU A 319 -13.61 -22.26 -35.29
CA LEU A 319 -13.14 -23.41 -34.50
C LEU A 319 -14.09 -23.81 -33.35
N SER A 320 -15.02 -22.94 -32.93
CA SER A 320 -15.93 -23.14 -31.78
C SER A 320 -15.21 -23.40 -30.44
N THR A 321 -13.92 -23.13 -30.35
CA THR A 321 -13.09 -23.27 -29.14
C THR A 321 -13.08 -22.00 -28.30
N LEU A 322 -13.10 -22.12 -26.97
CA LEU A 322 -12.87 -20.98 -26.08
C LEU A 322 -11.42 -20.49 -26.19
N ILE A 323 -11.25 -19.24 -26.61
CA ILE A 323 -9.99 -18.50 -26.48
C ILE A 323 -10.07 -17.66 -25.22
N SER A 324 -9.05 -17.74 -24.37
CA SER A 324 -8.96 -17.03 -23.09
C SER A 324 -7.51 -16.62 -22.88
N LEU A 325 -7.24 -15.31 -22.84
CA LEU A 325 -5.88 -14.76 -22.86
C LEU A 325 -5.71 -13.68 -21.80
N ASP A 326 -4.72 -13.86 -20.92
CA ASP A 326 -4.30 -12.87 -19.93
C ASP A 326 -2.92 -12.30 -20.32
N LEU A 327 -2.82 -10.97 -20.30
CA LEU A 327 -1.59 -10.19 -20.53
C LEU A 327 -0.73 -10.10 -19.25
N GLY A 328 -1.29 -10.45 -18.11
CA GLY A 328 -0.75 -10.12 -16.80
C GLY A 328 -0.88 -8.62 -16.49
N GLU A 329 -0.34 -8.22 -15.35
CA GLU A 329 -0.38 -6.83 -14.94
C GLU A 329 0.68 -5.96 -15.66
N PRO A 330 0.32 -4.77 -16.18
CA PRO A 330 1.30 -3.84 -16.74
C PRO A 330 2.37 -3.43 -15.72
N THR A 331 3.65 -3.56 -16.07
CA THR A 331 4.79 -3.26 -15.18
C THR A 331 4.73 -1.86 -14.54
N LYS A 332 4.16 -0.86 -15.24
CA LYS A 332 3.93 0.49 -14.70
C LYS A 332 3.05 0.52 -13.45
N PHE A 333 2.11 -0.41 -13.29
CA PHE A 333 1.21 -0.49 -12.12
C PHE A 333 1.98 -0.99 -10.90
N GLN A 334 2.74 -2.07 -11.07
CA GLN A 334 3.63 -2.63 -10.05
C GLN A 334 4.67 -1.60 -9.58
N GLN A 335 5.34 -0.92 -10.53
CA GLN A 335 6.31 0.13 -10.24
C GLN A 335 5.69 1.32 -9.49
N LEU A 336 4.45 1.71 -9.85
CA LEU A 336 3.73 2.78 -9.16
C LEU A 336 3.43 2.37 -7.71
N ARG A 337 2.82 1.20 -7.47
CA ARG A 337 2.52 0.73 -6.11
C ARG A 337 3.78 0.58 -5.26
N ALA A 338 4.83 -0.05 -5.79
CA ALA A 338 6.11 -0.22 -5.09
C ALA A 338 6.75 1.12 -4.70
N ARG A 339 6.63 2.16 -5.56
CA ARG A 339 7.11 3.50 -5.24
C ARG A 339 6.27 4.18 -4.15
N GLU A 340 4.95 4.12 -4.24
CA GLU A 340 4.05 4.75 -3.26
C GLU A 340 4.20 4.10 -1.88
N LYS A 341 4.21 2.76 -1.79
CA LYS A 341 4.47 2.02 -0.56
C LYS A 341 5.82 2.39 0.08
N LYS A 342 6.90 2.36 -0.71
CA LYS A 342 8.24 2.75 -0.23
C LYS A 342 8.33 4.21 0.20
N ALA A 343 7.54 5.11 -0.40
CA ALA A 343 7.45 6.50 0.04
C ALA A 343 6.65 6.65 1.35
N TYR A 344 5.61 5.83 1.54
CA TYR A 344 4.82 5.76 2.77
C TYR A 344 5.65 5.21 3.94
N GLU A 345 6.30 4.06 3.77
CA GLU A 345 7.19 3.44 4.77
C GLU A 345 8.29 4.41 5.24
N ARG A 346 8.95 5.10 4.29
CA ARG A 346 9.95 6.14 4.60
C ARG A 346 9.39 7.31 5.38
N ARG A 347 8.14 7.69 5.13
CA ARG A 347 7.48 8.78 5.87
C ARG A 347 7.20 8.34 7.30
N GLN A 348 6.62 7.15 7.48
CA GLN A 348 6.39 6.56 8.81
C GLN A 348 7.69 6.44 9.61
N GLN A 349 8.77 5.96 9.00
CA GLN A 349 10.07 5.87 9.67
C GLN A 349 10.63 7.25 10.06
N SER A 350 10.50 8.26 9.19
CA SER A 350 10.92 9.64 9.50
C SER A 350 10.11 10.23 10.65
N ASP A 351 8.78 10.05 10.65
CA ASP A 351 7.90 10.53 11.71
C ASP A 351 8.23 9.82 13.05
N LEU A 352 8.52 8.51 13.01
CA LEU A 352 8.97 7.74 14.18
C LEU A 352 10.34 8.18 14.72
N GLU A 353 11.28 8.53 13.83
CA GLU A 353 12.58 9.09 14.21
C GLU A 353 12.46 10.52 14.79
N GLU A 354 11.53 11.34 14.31
CA GLU A 354 11.22 12.63 14.93
C GLU A 354 10.62 12.45 16.33
N LEU A 355 9.70 11.50 16.52
CA LEU A 355 9.16 11.15 17.83
C LEU A 355 10.26 10.66 18.80
N ARG A 356 11.19 9.82 18.34
CA ARG A 356 12.38 9.42 19.11
C ARG A 356 13.25 10.62 19.51
N LYS A 357 13.52 11.54 18.57
CA LYS A 357 14.32 12.76 18.79
C LYS A 357 13.64 13.80 19.69
N GLY A 358 12.32 13.74 19.84
CA GLY A 358 11.56 14.56 20.80
C GLY A 358 11.90 14.30 22.27
N GLY A 359 12.71 13.27 22.54
CA GLY A 359 13.22 12.92 23.85
C GLY A 359 12.38 11.84 24.51
N LEU A 360 12.90 10.61 24.58
CA LEU A 360 12.30 9.55 25.39
C LEU A 360 12.47 9.79 26.90
N GLU A 361 13.28 10.77 27.32
CA GLU A 361 13.64 11.02 28.72
C GLU A 361 12.43 11.49 29.56
N ASN A 362 11.63 12.42 29.03
CA ASN A 362 10.45 12.95 29.73
C ASN A 362 9.22 12.04 29.56
N VAL A 363 8.71 11.52 30.68
CA VAL A 363 7.50 10.69 30.76
C VAL A 363 6.24 11.42 30.25
N GLN A 364 6.24 12.75 30.23
CA GLN A 364 5.13 13.60 29.78
C GLN A 364 5.14 13.92 28.27
N ASN A 365 5.96 13.24 27.47
CA ASN A 365 5.99 13.43 26.02
C ASN A 365 4.91 12.58 25.34
N PHE A 366 3.84 13.24 24.90
CA PHE A 366 2.69 12.67 24.19
C PHE A 366 2.61 13.20 22.76
N ASP A 367 2.14 12.38 21.82
CA ASP A 367 1.75 12.89 20.50
C ASP A 367 0.43 13.68 20.62
N ARG A 368 0.45 14.98 20.32
CA ARG A 368 -0.71 15.87 20.41
C ARG A 368 -1.87 15.53 19.46
N LYS A 369 -1.69 14.58 18.52
CA LYS A 369 -2.76 14.14 17.61
C LYS A 369 -3.48 12.88 18.10
N THR A 370 -2.77 11.97 18.75
CA THR A 370 -3.32 10.69 19.25
C THR A 370 -3.47 10.65 20.76
N GLU A 371 -2.93 11.64 21.48
CA GLU A 371 -2.84 11.75 22.95
C GLU A 371 -2.02 10.62 23.62
N ARG A 372 -1.46 9.71 22.82
CA ARG A 372 -0.70 8.54 23.29
C ARG A 372 0.73 8.90 23.75
N PRO A 373 1.26 8.21 24.78
CA PRO A 373 2.66 8.30 25.18
C PRO A 373 3.60 7.96 24.04
N ILE A 374 4.61 8.81 23.78
CA ILE A 374 5.59 8.56 22.71
C ILE A 374 6.29 7.22 22.90
N ALA A 375 6.58 6.81 24.14
CA ALA A 375 7.19 5.51 24.43
C ALA A 375 6.34 4.31 23.92
N TYR A 376 5.00 4.41 23.90
CA TYR A 376 4.13 3.38 23.31
C TYR A 376 3.90 3.51 21.80
N ILE A 377 4.20 4.68 21.20
CA ILE A 377 4.19 4.86 19.74
C ILE A 377 5.49 4.29 19.16
N VAL A 378 6.62 4.51 19.84
CA VAL A 378 7.93 3.99 19.47
C VAL A 378 8.11 2.52 19.91
N GLY A 379 7.45 2.11 21.00
CA GLY A 379 7.55 0.77 21.59
C GLY A 379 8.77 0.57 22.50
N GLU A 380 9.50 1.62 22.86
CA GLU A 380 10.72 1.56 23.66
C GLU A 380 10.89 2.77 24.60
N LYS A 381 11.63 2.58 25.69
CA LYS A 381 11.97 3.60 26.71
C LYS A 381 13.37 3.33 27.26
N ASP A 382 14.18 4.37 27.38
CA ASP A 382 15.49 4.31 28.06
C ASP A 382 15.30 4.43 29.59
N PHE A 383 15.99 3.59 30.38
CA PHE A 383 15.99 3.53 31.84
C PHE A 383 17.36 3.02 32.35
N PHE A 384 17.96 3.73 33.30
CA PHE A 384 19.25 3.36 33.92
C PHE A 384 20.38 3.03 32.91
N GLY A 385 20.44 3.77 31.81
CA GLY A 385 21.43 3.57 30.73
C GLY A 385 21.16 2.38 29.80
N MET A 386 20.04 1.67 29.97
CA MET A 386 19.59 0.56 29.13
C MET A 386 18.29 0.93 28.40
N ARG A 387 18.02 0.28 27.27
CA ARG A 387 16.78 0.48 26.49
C ARG A 387 15.84 -0.71 26.63
N PHE A 388 14.61 -0.46 27.06
CA PHE A 388 13.59 -1.50 27.24
C PHE A 388 12.45 -1.32 26.25
N LYS A 389 11.97 -2.42 25.68
CA LYS A 389 10.67 -2.49 25.01
C LYS A 389 9.58 -2.22 26.04
N VAL A 390 8.57 -1.46 25.64
CA VAL A 390 7.38 -1.15 26.47
C VAL A 390 6.11 -1.28 25.65
N SER A 391 5.03 -1.68 26.31
CA SER A 391 3.70 -1.77 25.71
C SER A 391 2.64 -1.29 26.72
N PRO A 392 1.39 -1.05 26.29
CA PRO A 392 0.28 -0.74 27.21
C PRO A 392 -0.02 -1.82 28.28
N ALA A 393 0.66 -2.97 28.26
CA ALA A 393 0.61 -3.97 29.33
C ALA A 393 1.57 -3.66 30.50
N THR A 394 2.50 -2.71 30.35
CA THR A 394 3.55 -2.42 31.33
C THR A 394 3.61 -0.93 31.66
N LEU A 395 3.84 -0.54 32.92
CA LEU A 395 4.16 0.84 33.28
C LEU A 395 5.40 1.32 32.50
N ILE A 396 5.35 2.51 31.88
CA ILE A 396 6.53 3.10 31.23
C ILE A 396 7.56 3.44 32.31
N PRO A 397 8.81 2.91 32.26
CA PRO A 397 9.83 3.13 33.26
C PRO A 397 10.00 4.61 33.65
N ARG A 398 9.98 4.89 34.96
CA ARG A 398 10.09 6.25 35.51
C ARG A 398 11.53 6.53 35.93
N SER A 399 11.98 7.77 35.76
CA SER A 399 13.31 8.20 36.24
C SER A 399 13.40 8.22 37.78
N SER A 400 12.27 8.32 38.50
CA SER A 400 12.22 8.14 39.96
C SER A 400 12.66 6.73 40.38
N THR A 401 12.25 5.70 39.63
CA THR A 401 12.53 4.28 39.88
C THR A 401 14.01 3.92 39.76
N GLU A 402 14.83 4.75 39.09
CA GLU A 402 16.29 4.59 39.12
C GLU A 402 16.88 4.75 40.54
N THR A 403 16.17 5.44 41.43
CA THR A 403 16.55 5.55 42.85
C THR A 403 16.52 4.17 43.53
N LEU A 404 15.58 3.30 43.15
CA LEU A 404 15.46 1.95 43.69
C LEU A 404 16.62 1.05 43.23
N VAL A 405 17.07 1.20 41.98
CA VAL A 405 18.29 0.55 41.47
C VAL A 405 19.51 1.02 42.28
N LYS A 406 19.71 2.34 42.42
CA LYS A 406 20.83 2.92 43.18
C LYS A 406 20.86 2.44 44.64
N ALA A 407 19.71 2.43 45.32
CA ALA A 407 19.58 1.93 46.69
C ALA A 407 19.93 0.44 46.78
N THR A 408 19.52 -0.37 45.80
CA THR A 408 19.84 -1.80 45.72
C THR A 408 21.34 -2.06 45.55
N LEU A 409 22.02 -1.29 44.68
CA LEU A 409 23.46 -1.45 44.45
C LEU A 409 24.27 -1.10 45.71
N SER A 410 23.99 0.04 46.36
CA SER A 410 24.65 0.42 47.62
C SER A 410 24.38 -0.60 48.73
N ALA A 411 23.15 -1.11 48.83
CA ALA A 411 22.83 -2.16 49.81
C ALA A 411 23.59 -3.48 49.55
N LYS A 412 23.75 -3.88 48.27
CA LYS A 412 24.59 -5.02 47.89
C LYS A 412 26.05 -4.81 48.27
N GLU A 413 26.60 -3.62 48.04
CA GLU A 413 27.98 -3.30 48.39
C GLU A 413 28.22 -3.31 49.90
N GLU A 414 27.32 -2.73 50.69
CA GLU A 414 27.48 -2.59 52.14
C GLU A 414 27.20 -3.89 52.91
N ARG A 415 26.24 -4.71 52.46
CA ARG A 415 25.71 -5.86 53.23
C ARG A 415 26.03 -7.21 52.61
N LEU A 416 26.29 -7.26 51.30
CA LEU A 416 26.45 -8.49 50.51
C LEU A 416 27.73 -8.46 49.65
N ALA A 417 28.74 -7.65 50.04
CA ALA A 417 29.99 -7.45 49.29
C ALA A 417 30.60 -8.75 48.76
N ASN A 418 30.72 -9.74 49.65
CA ASN A 418 31.37 -11.03 49.45
C ASN A 418 30.41 -12.13 48.97
N LYS A 419 29.12 -11.84 48.75
CA LYS A 419 28.15 -12.84 48.29
C LYS A 419 28.06 -12.86 46.77
N SER A 420 28.20 -14.06 46.19
CA SER A 420 27.95 -14.33 44.78
C SER A 420 27.56 -15.81 44.60
N PRO A 421 26.51 -16.14 43.82
CA PRO A 421 25.55 -15.21 43.22
C PRO A 421 24.71 -14.50 44.29
N VAL A 422 24.35 -13.24 44.04
CA VAL A 422 23.27 -12.55 44.77
C VAL A 422 21.95 -12.91 44.08
N ARG A 423 20.91 -13.24 44.86
CA ARG A 423 19.59 -13.59 44.35
C ARG A 423 18.61 -12.43 44.53
N VAL A 424 18.01 -11.95 43.44
CA VAL A 424 17.09 -10.81 43.44
C VAL A 424 15.68 -11.28 43.05
N LEU A 425 14.67 -10.89 43.82
CA LEU A 425 13.25 -11.03 43.48
C LEU A 425 12.68 -9.64 43.14
N ASP A 426 12.04 -9.49 42.00
CA ASP A 426 11.35 -8.26 41.58
C ASP A 426 9.83 -8.53 41.53
N VAL A 427 9.08 -7.86 42.40
CA VAL A 427 7.63 -8.08 42.57
C VAL A 427 6.86 -6.94 41.91
N GLY A 428 6.00 -7.27 40.96
CA GLY A 428 5.43 -6.29 40.02
C GLY A 428 6.44 -5.89 38.95
N THR A 429 7.16 -6.87 38.38
CA THR A 429 8.33 -6.62 37.52
C THR A 429 8.00 -5.85 36.24
N GLY A 430 6.75 -5.85 35.79
CA GLY A 430 6.29 -5.08 34.64
C GLY A 430 7.08 -5.39 33.37
N SER A 431 7.80 -4.39 32.84
CA SER A 431 8.68 -4.55 31.67
C SER A 431 10.03 -5.24 31.97
N GLY A 432 10.26 -5.67 33.21
CA GLY A 432 11.53 -6.24 33.68
C GLY A 432 12.64 -5.22 33.90
N CYS A 433 12.39 -3.92 33.65
CA CYS A 433 13.43 -2.90 33.62
C CYS A 433 14.21 -2.76 34.94
N LEU A 434 13.54 -2.91 36.08
CA LEU A 434 14.13 -2.84 37.41
C LEU A 434 15.08 -4.02 37.66
N LEU A 435 14.56 -5.25 37.56
CA LEU A 435 15.36 -6.48 37.70
C LEU A 435 16.56 -6.49 36.74
N LEU A 436 16.34 -6.23 35.45
CA LEU A 436 17.37 -6.32 34.42
C LEU A 436 18.47 -5.26 34.61
N ALA A 437 18.14 -4.04 35.03
CA ALA A 437 19.13 -3.01 35.36
C ALA A 437 20.00 -3.40 36.58
N ILE A 438 19.39 -4.04 37.59
CA ILE A 438 20.10 -4.56 38.77
C ILE A 438 21.03 -5.73 38.38
N LEU A 439 20.55 -6.69 37.60
CA LEU A 439 21.35 -7.84 37.15
C LEU A 439 22.50 -7.44 36.19
N ASN A 440 22.28 -6.44 35.33
CA ASN A 440 23.32 -5.89 34.48
C ASN A 440 24.44 -5.23 35.32
N SER A 441 24.05 -4.55 36.41
CA SER A 441 24.95 -3.81 37.30
C SER A 441 25.65 -4.69 38.36
N ILE A 442 25.13 -5.90 38.63
CA ILE A 442 25.74 -6.89 39.54
C ILE A 442 26.12 -8.15 38.74
N PRO A 443 27.36 -8.28 38.24
CA PRO A 443 27.78 -9.47 37.49
C PRO A 443 27.59 -10.77 38.29
N GLY A 444 27.07 -11.80 37.64
CA GLY A 444 26.86 -13.13 38.24
C GLY A 444 25.66 -13.26 39.19
N SER A 445 24.90 -12.19 39.46
CA SER A 445 23.61 -12.32 40.17
C SER A 445 22.56 -13.03 39.34
N LEU A 446 21.57 -13.62 40.01
CA LEU A 446 20.41 -14.30 39.42
C LEU A 446 19.14 -13.58 39.87
N GLY A 447 18.15 -13.50 38.97
CA GLY A 447 16.91 -12.77 39.20
C GLY A 447 15.66 -13.61 38.95
N VAL A 448 14.61 -13.29 39.68
CA VAL A 448 13.25 -13.76 39.40
C VAL A 448 12.32 -12.56 39.36
N GLY A 449 11.54 -12.43 38.29
CA GLY A 449 10.48 -11.43 38.16
C GLY A 449 9.12 -12.07 38.35
N VAL A 450 8.26 -11.45 39.15
CA VAL A 450 6.86 -11.86 39.36
C VAL A 450 5.94 -10.72 38.97
N ASP A 451 4.89 -11.01 38.20
CA ASP A 451 3.84 -10.06 37.86
C ASP A 451 2.47 -10.77 37.78
N ILE A 452 1.39 -10.01 37.92
CA ILE A 452 0.02 -10.52 37.81
C ILE A 452 -0.45 -10.59 36.36
N SER A 453 0.15 -9.82 35.44
CA SER A 453 -0.15 -9.83 34.00
C SER A 453 0.85 -10.70 33.23
N GLN A 454 0.32 -11.67 32.47
CA GLN A 454 1.15 -12.45 31.54
C GLN A 454 1.72 -11.56 30.43
N GLU A 455 0.93 -10.59 29.96
CA GLU A 455 1.31 -9.65 28.91
C GLU A 455 2.46 -8.74 29.34
N ALA A 456 2.59 -8.43 30.64
CA ALA A 456 3.75 -7.76 31.20
C ALA A 456 4.99 -8.67 31.20
N LEU A 457 4.84 -9.92 31.66
CA LEU A 457 5.93 -10.91 31.67
C LEU A 457 6.47 -11.20 30.27
N ASP A 458 5.61 -11.24 29.24
CA ASP A 458 6.03 -11.40 27.85
C ASP A 458 6.96 -10.26 27.39
N VAL A 459 6.71 -9.02 27.84
CA VAL A 459 7.59 -7.86 27.62
C VAL A 459 8.90 -8.02 28.40
N ALA A 460 8.83 -8.45 29.67
CA ALA A 460 10.02 -8.68 30.49
C ALA A 460 10.94 -9.78 29.92
N ILE A 461 10.36 -10.88 29.43
CA ILE A 461 11.05 -11.96 28.73
C ILE A 461 11.73 -11.42 27.46
N ALA A 462 11.00 -10.67 26.63
CA ALA A 462 11.53 -10.08 25.41
C ALA A 462 12.66 -9.05 25.66
N ASN A 463 12.63 -8.37 26.81
CA ASN A 463 13.71 -7.49 27.27
C ASN A 463 14.91 -8.27 27.82
N SER A 464 14.69 -9.37 28.55
CA SER A 464 15.79 -10.22 29.04
C SER A 464 16.62 -10.80 27.89
N ALA A 465 15.96 -11.16 26.78
CA ALA A 465 16.61 -11.68 25.59
C ALA A 465 17.40 -10.59 24.86
N GLU A 466 16.81 -9.40 24.69
CA GLU A 466 17.48 -8.24 24.06
C GLU A 466 18.77 -7.86 24.80
N HIS A 467 18.77 -7.92 26.14
CA HIS A 467 19.93 -7.59 26.97
C HIS A 467 20.86 -8.78 27.28
N SER A 468 20.65 -9.95 26.66
CA SER A 468 21.45 -11.17 26.90
C SER A 468 21.49 -11.59 28.39
N LEU A 469 20.36 -11.44 29.09
CA LEU A 469 20.18 -11.76 30.51
C LEU A 469 19.27 -12.96 30.76
N SER A 470 18.67 -13.57 29.72
CA SER A 470 17.72 -14.68 29.88
C SER A 470 18.24 -15.86 30.71
N ASP A 471 19.52 -16.25 30.56
CA ASP A 471 20.14 -17.33 31.35
C ASP A 471 20.27 -17.00 32.86
N ARG A 472 20.00 -15.75 33.25
CA ARG A 472 20.10 -15.22 34.62
C ARG A 472 18.74 -14.81 35.19
N THR A 473 17.65 -14.99 34.44
CA THR A 473 16.30 -14.56 34.82
C THR A 473 15.25 -15.65 34.60
N SER A 474 14.31 -15.78 35.53
CA SER A 474 13.01 -16.42 35.25
C SER A 474 11.86 -15.47 35.57
N PHE A 475 10.75 -15.62 34.86
CA PHE A 475 9.57 -14.75 34.92
C PHE A 475 8.33 -15.61 35.16
N HIS A 476 7.57 -15.30 36.21
CA HIS A 476 6.45 -16.13 36.66
C HIS A 476 5.21 -15.30 36.96
N ILE A 477 4.04 -15.82 36.58
CA ILE A 477 2.76 -15.21 36.94
C ILE A 477 2.47 -15.43 38.43
N GLY A 478 2.09 -14.37 39.13
CA GLY A 478 1.86 -14.43 40.58
C GLY A 478 1.30 -13.14 41.19
N ASP A 479 0.62 -13.30 42.32
CA ASP A 479 0.06 -12.22 43.13
C ASP A 479 1.01 -11.86 44.27
N MET A 480 1.35 -10.58 44.42
CA MET A 480 2.23 -10.07 45.48
C MET A 480 1.72 -10.37 46.90
N GLY A 481 0.41 -10.50 47.08
CA GLY A 481 -0.23 -10.88 48.34
C GLY A 481 -0.19 -12.37 48.65
N ARG A 482 0.34 -13.19 47.72
CA ARG A 482 0.32 -14.67 47.78
C ARG A 482 1.64 -15.32 47.32
N LEU A 483 2.77 -14.63 47.47
CA LEU A 483 4.07 -15.12 47.00
C LEU A 483 4.42 -16.48 47.64
N GLN A 484 3.99 -16.72 48.88
CA GLN A 484 4.22 -17.98 49.60
C GLN A 484 3.50 -19.19 49.00
N ASP A 485 2.51 -18.98 48.13
CA ASP A 485 1.78 -20.04 47.43
C ASP A 485 2.51 -20.48 46.14
N SER A 486 3.55 -19.77 45.71
CA SER A 486 4.27 -20.04 44.45
C SER A 486 5.40 -21.05 44.61
N SER A 487 5.33 -22.16 43.86
CA SER A 487 6.39 -23.18 43.79
C SER A 487 7.67 -22.68 43.15
N GLU A 488 7.59 -21.62 42.34
CA GLU A 488 8.73 -21.08 41.60
C GLU A 488 9.64 -20.22 42.51
N LEU A 489 9.18 -19.87 43.71
CA LEU A 489 9.90 -19.03 44.69
C LEU A 489 10.56 -19.84 45.83
N PHE A 490 10.66 -21.17 45.72
CA PHE A 490 11.20 -22.07 46.77
C PHE A 490 12.69 -21.90 47.12
N GLN A 491 13.40 -20.92 46.56
CA GLN A 491 14.81 -20.65 46.81
C GLN A 491 15.02 -19.20 47.27
N ALA A 492 15.32 -19.05 48.56
CA ALA A 492 15.39 -17.78 49.26
C ALA A 492 16.25 -16.70 48.55
N PHE A 493 15.72 -15.48 48.54
CA PHE A 493 16.28 -14.30 47.89
C PHE A 493 17.03 -13.40 48.89
N ASP A 494 18.12 -12.82 48.42
CA ASP A 494 18.95 -11.89 49.21
C ASP A 494 18.37 -10.48 49.22
N ILE A 495 17.73 -10.09 48.11
CA ILE A 495 17.12 -8.80 47.92
C ILE A 495 15.76 -9.01 47.24
N LEU A 496 14.70 -8.49 47.86
CA LEU A 496 13.40 -8.29 47.23
C LEU A 496 13.28 -6.80 46.89
N VAL A 497 13.04 -6.49 45.62
CA VAL A 497 12.70 -5.15 45.13
C VAL A 497 11.24 -5.11 44.68
N CYS A 498 10.59 -3.97 44.83
CA CYS A 498 9.22 -3.75 44.37
C CYS A 498 8.97 -2.28 44.07
N ASN A 499 8.36 -1.99 42.91
CA ASN A 499 7.72 -0.71 42.63
C ASN A 499 6.19 -0.96 42.51
N PRO A 500 5.47 -0.96 43.64
CA PRO A 500 4.06 -1.33 43.64
C PRO A 500 3.17 -0.18 43.10
N PRO A 501 1.96 -0.47 42.60
CA PRO A 501 0.97 0.57 42.34
C PRO A 501 0.64 1.31 43.64
N TYR A 502 0.66 2.65 43.59
CA TYR A 502 0.49 3.49 44.79
C TYR A 502 -0.44 4.70 44.59
N LEU A 503 -1.04 4.86 43.41
CA LEU A 503 -2.06 5.88 43.20
C LEU A 503 -3.39 5.42 43.79
N ASP A 504 -4.10 6.33 44.46
CA ASP A 504 -5.39 6.03 45.06
C ASP A 504 -6.46 5.74 43.98
N SER A 505 -6.99 4.51 43.97
CA SER A 505 -8.01 4.06 43.01
C SER A 505 -9.29 4.91 43.05
N SER A 506 -9.66 5.46 44.21
CA SER A 506 -10.82 6.36 44.37
C SER A 506 -10.62 7.72 43.67
N LYS A 507 -9.35 8.08 43.38
CA LYS A 507 -8.97 9.31 42.68
C LYS A 507 -8.68 9.08 41.20
N SER A 508 -8.82 7.85 40.68
CA SER A 508 -8.51 7.45 39.30
C SER A 508 -9.00 8.44 38.24
N ALA A 509 -10.30 8.72 38.15
CA ALA A 509 -10.88 9.65 37.17
C ALA A 509 -10.34 11.10 37.26
N LYS A 510 -9.93 11.54 38.46
CA LYS A 510 -9.30 12.86 38.67
C LYS A 510 -7.83 12.83 38.26
N LEU A 511 -7.14 11.72 38.50
CA LEU A 511 -5.72 11.57 38.18
C LEU A 511 -5.52 11.40 36.67
N THR A 512 -6.33 10.59 35.99
CA THR A 512 -6.30 10.47 34.52
C THR A 512 -6.65 11.77 33.81
N SER A 513 -7.60 12.57 34.33
CA SER A 513 -7.87 13.91 33.78
C SER A 513 -6.81 14.97 34.11
N THR A 514 -5.92 14.74 35.08
CA THR A 514 -4.86 15.68 35.47
C THR A 514 -3.50 15.33 34.83
N PHE A 515 -3.24 14.04 34.64
CA PHE A 515 -2.01 13.51 34.08
C PHE A 515 -2.31 12.78 32.77
N VAL A 516 -2.39 13.56 31.69
CA VAL A 516 -2.49 13.06 30.30
C VAL A 516 -1.50 11.91 30.10
N GLY A 517 -1.93 10.88 29.39
CA GLY A 517 -1.18 9.66 29.09
C GLY A 517 -1.34 8.53 30.12
N THR A 518 -1.79 8.80 31.34
CA THR A 518 -1.99 7.73 32.36
C THR A 518 -3.18 6.84 32.04
N GLU A 519 -4.15 7.34 31.26
CA GLU A 519 -5.26 6.59 30.66
C GLU A 519 -4.81 5.54 29.62
N HIS A 520 -3.56 5.62 29.14
CA HIS A 520 -2.96 4.66 28.22
C HIS A 520 -2.07 3.62 28.92
N GLU A 521 -1.83 3.76 30.22
CA GLU A 521 -1.04 2.83 31.03
C GLU A 521 -1.97 1.84 31.76
N PRO A 522 -1.50 0.61 32.07
CA PRO A 522 -2.36 -0.42 32.64
C PRO A 522 -2.80 -0.01 34.06
N PRO A 523 -4.12 0.08 34.37
CA PRO A 523 -4.59 0.57 35.67
C PRO A 523 -4.07 -0.23 36.86
N VAL A 524 -3.82 -1.53 36.68
CA VAL A 524 -3.27 -2.43 37.71
C VAL A 524 -1.82 -2.08 38.13
N ALA A 525 -1.05 -1.41 37.27
CA ALA A 525 0.30 -0.95 37.60
C ALA A 525 0.34 0.49 38.14
N LEU A 526 -0.80 1.19 38.15
CA LEU A 526 -0.93 2.56 38.65
C LEU A 526 -1.65 2.62 39.99
N PHE A 527 -2.82 1.97 40.08
CA PHE A 527 -3.79 2.21 41.13
C PHE A 527 -3.84 1.07 42.17
N ALA A 528 -3.88 1.44 43.44
CA ALA A 528 -4.11 0.55 44.56
C ALA A 528 -5.27 1.05 45.43
N GLU A 529 -5.92 0.11 46.11
CA GLU A 529 -6.96 0.39 47.12
C GLU A 529 -6.37 1.00 48.40
N ASN A 530 -7.21 1.24 49.40
CA ASN A 530 -6.83 1.77 50.71
C ASN A 530 -5.99 3.06 50.60
N GLU A 531 -6.48 4.03 49.82
CA GLU A 531 -5.83 5.34 49.59
C GLU A 531 -4.47 5.24 48.86
N GLY A 532 -4.23 4.13 48.13
CA GLY A 532 -2.96 3.82 47.49
C GLY A 532 -2.04 2.92 48.32
N TYR A 533 -2.43 2.51 49.54
CA TYR A 533 -1.61 1.67 50.41
C TYR A 533 -1.83 0.17 50.25
N GLY A 534 -2.91 -0.27 49.57
CA GLY A 534 -3.30 -1.69 49.51
C GLY A 534 -2.22 -2.63 48.97
N ALA A 535 -1.42 -2.21 47.99
CA ALA A 535 -0.32 -3.02 47.45
C ALA A 535 0.80 -3.26 48.47
N TYR A 536 1.16 -2.23 49.26
CA TYR A 536 2.12 -2.36 50.36
C TYR A 536 1.59 -3.28 51.46
N GLU A 537 0.29 -3.18 51.78
CA GLU A 537 -0.38 -4.03 52.79
C GLU A 537 -0.41 -5.51 52.33
N MET A 538 -0.67 -5.78 51.05
CA MET A 538 -0.61 -7.12 50.46
C MET A 538 0.81 -7.71 50.50
N LEU A 539 1.81 -6.96 50.02
CA LEU A 539 3.20 -7.39 50.02
C LEU A 539 3.75 -7.61 51.44
N ALA A 540 3.43 -6.70 52.37
CA ALA A 540 3.81 -6.83 53.77
C ALA A 540 3.22 -8.10 54.40
N LYS A 541 1.94 -8.39 54.19
CA LYS A 541 1.29 -9.60 54.67
C LYS A 541 1.95 -10.87 54.11
N SER A 542 2.26 -10.88 52.81
CA SER A 542 2.93 -11.97 52.11
C SER A 542 4.31 -12.26 52.73
N ILE A 543 5.11 -11.22 52.99
CA ILE A 543 6.42 -11.34 53.64
C ILE A 543 6.30 -11.71 55.13
N GLU A 544 5.32 -11.17 55.86
CA GLU A 544 5.10 -11.51 57.26
C GLU A 544 4.73 -13.00 57.43
N LEU A 545 3.93 -13.54 56.52
CA LEU A 545 3.60 -14.97 56.44
C LEU A 545 4.84 -15.82 56.11
N ASP A 546 5.67 -15.40 55.15
CA ASP A 546 6.95 -16.07 54.87
C ASP A 546 7.83 -16.13 56.11
N LEU A 547 8.06 -15.00 56.79
CA LEU A 547 8.92 -14.93 57.97
C LEU A 547 8.39 -15.80 59.12
N LYS A 548 7.07 -15.80 59.38
CA LYS A 548 6.41 -16.61 60.42
C LYS A 548 6.29 -18.11 60.07
N SER A 549 6.39 -18.48 58.80
CA SER A 549 6.24 -19.86 58.35
C SER A 549 7.28 -20.80 58.97
N THR A 550 6.91 -22.04 59.29
CA THR A 550 7.84 -23.11 59.66
C THR A 550 8.35 -23.91 58.45
N SER A 551 7.93 -23.54 57.23
CA SER A 551 8.41 -24.12 55.98
C SER A 551 9.94 -23.98 55.83
N PRO A 552 10.65 -25.01 55.36
CA PRO A 552 12.05 -24.89 54.93
C PRO A 552 12.20 -24.09 53.63
N HIS A 553 11.12 -23.94 52.86
CA HIS A 553 11.06 -23.10 51.67
C HIS A 553 10.63 -21.70 52.08
N LYS A 554 11.61 -20.80 52.16
CA LYS A 554 11.47 -19.37 52.48
C LYS A 554 11.68 -18.52 51.24
N ILE A 555 10.94 -17.41 51.15
CA ILE A 555 11.13 -16.39 50.11
C ILE A 555 12.33 -15.52 50.47
N LEU A 556 12.44 -15.02 51.70
CA LEU A 556 13.58 -14.21 52.12
C LEU A 556 14.68 -15.06 52.76
N ALA A 557 15.93 -14.78 52.38
CA ALA A 557 17.11 -15.36 53.02
C ALA A 557 17.29 -14.80 54.45
N PRO A 558 18.07 -15.48 55.32
CA PRO A 558 18.55 -14.88 56.56
C PRO A 558 19.26 -13.54 56.27
N HIS A 559 18.84 -12.48 56.96
CA HIS A 559 19.26 -11.09 56.71
C HIS A 559 18.91 -10.54 55.31
N GLY A 560 17.96 -11.15 54.61
CA GLY A 560 17.44 -10.66 53.33
C GLY A 560 16.93 -9.22 53.43
N LEU A 561 17.05 -8.49 52.33
CA LEU A 561 16.68 -7.08 52.22
C LEU A 561 15.36 -6.94 51.48
N VAL A 562 14.53 -6.01 51.91
CA VAL A 562 13.30 -5.59 51.21
C VAL A 562 13.44 -4.11 50.88
N ILE A 563 13.41 -3.78 49.60
CA ILE A 563 13.64 -2.42 49.10
C ILE A 563 12.46 -2.00 48.23
N LEU A 564 11.73 -0.97 48.64
CA LEU A 564 10.45 -0.58 48.03
C LEU A 564 10.55 0.81 47.44
N GLU A 565 10.00 1.06 46.25
CA GLU A 565 9.65 2.43 45.82
C GLU A 565 8.39 2.89 46.57
N ILE A 566 8.30 4.19 46.86
CA ILE A 566 7.14 4.81 47.51
C ILE A 566 6.64 6.05 46.77
N GLY A 567 5.34 6.31 46.88
CA GLY A 567 4.76 7.61 46.54
C GLY A 567 5.21 8.72 47.51
N ASN A 568 5.25 9.96 47.04
CA ASN A 568 5.70 11.09 47.85
C ASN A 568 4.80 11.26 49.09
N GLY A 569 5.41 11.41 50.27
CA GLY A 569 4.71 11.54 51.55
C GLY A 569 4.21 10.23 52.18
N MET A 570 4.31 9.08 51.50
CA MET A 570 3.83 7.79 52.02
C MET A 570 4.77 7.14 53.04
N GLY A 571 6.02 7.63 53.14
CA GLY A 571 7.12 6.96 53.85
C GLY A 571 6.91 6.69 55.33
N ARG A 572 6.02 7.40 56.03
CA ARG A 572 5.65 7.08 57.43
C ARG A 572 4.78 5.84 57.52
N ARG A 573 3.62 5.84 56.84
CA ARG A 573 2.65 4.75 56.92
C ARG A 573 3.20 3.45 56.34
N VAL A 574 4.00 3.50 55.27
CA VAL A 574 4.66 2.29 54.74
C VAL A 574 5.66 1.71 55.75
N ARG A 575 6.41 2.53 56.52
CA ARG A 575 7.26 2.02 57.61
C ARG A 575 6.45 1.37 58.74
N GLU A 576 5.27 1.89 59.05
CA GLU A 576 4.36 1.30 60.04
C GLU A 576 3.81 -0.05 59.53
N THR A 577 3.40 -0.15 58.26
CA THR A 577 2.97 -1.40 57.60
C THR A 577 4.03 -2.50 57.63
N PHE A 578 5.32 -2.15 57.47
CA PHE A 578 6.45 -3.07 57.52
C PHE A 578 7.13 -3.14 58.91
N GLY A 579 6.45 -2.71 59.97
CA GLY A 579 7.02 -2.59 61.33
C GLY A 579 7.48 -3.89 62.00
N PHE A 580 7.18 -5.05 61.41
CA PHE A 580 7.71 -6.36 61.82
C PHE A 580 9.12 -6.66 61.26
N MET A 581 9.63 -5.83 60.33
CA MET A 581 11.00 -5.89 59.81
C MET A 581 11.85 -4.77 60.41
N LYS A 582 13.18 -4.94 60.41
CA LYS A 582 14.10 -3.88 60.82
C LYS A 582 14.18 -2.83 59.72
N PHE A 583 13.69 -1.62 59.97
CA PHE A 583 13.94 -0.47 59.09
C PHE A 583 15.44 -0.11 59.12
N GLU A 584 16.04 0.06 57.94
CA GLU A 584 17.46 0.39 57.79
C GLU A 584 17.64 1.86 57.36
N ARG A 585 16.99 2.31 56.28
CA ARG A 585 17.05 3.71 55.80
C ARG A 585 15.96 4.05 54.78
N ALA A 586 15.76 5.35 54.56
CA ALA A 586 15.08 5.90 53.39
C ALA A 586 16.13 6.53 52.45
N VAL A 587 15.87 6.52 51.14
CA VAL A 587 16.69 7.14 50.10
C VAL A 587 15.81 8.08 49.29
N ALA A 588 16.28 9.31 49.11
CA ALA A 588 15.59 10.32 48.32
C ALA A 588 15.93 10.21 46.82
N ASP A 589 15.00 10.61 45.96
CA ASP A 589 15.27 10.83 44.53
C ASP A 589 15.98 12.18 44.28
N ASN A 590 16.28 12.47 43.02
CA ASN A 590 16.93 13.72 42.59
C ASN A 590 16.09 15.00 42.85
N GLN A 591 14.88 14.89 43.41
CA GLN A 591 14.00 16.00 43.80
C GLN A 591 13.84 16.10 45.33
N ASP A 592 14.79 15.52 46.09
CA ASP A 592 14.81 15.44 47.56
C ASP A 592 13.55 14.79 48.19
N CYS A 593 12.77 14.04 47.39
CA CYS A 593 11.59 13.32 47.88
C CYS A 593 11.98 11.91 48.33
N GLU A 594 11.58 11.48 49.54
CA GLU A 594 11.72 10.07 49.97
C GLU A 594 11.08 9.17 48.91
N ARG A 595 11.90 8.36 48.22
CA ARG A 595 11.48 7.55 47.07
C ARG A 595 11.68 6.07 47.30
N SER A 596 12.69 5.68 48.07
CA SER A 596 12.93 4.27 48.40
C SER A 596 13.05 4.06 49.90
N LEU A 597 12.44 2.98 50.39
CA LEU A 597 12.60 2.49 51.77
C LEU A 597 13.31 1.14 51.78
N MET A 598 14.25 0.96 52.70
CA MET A 598 15.00 -0.28 52.90
C MET A 598 14.74 -0.89 54.27
N PHE A 599 14.40 -2.17 54.29
CA PHE A 599 14.20 -2.99 55.47
C PHE A 599 15.09 -4.25 55.40
N SER A 600 15.37 -4.86 56.54
CA SER A 600 16.07 -6.15 56.63
C SER A 600 15.33 -7.12 57.54
N VAL A 601 15.49 -8.42 57.27
CA VAL A 601 15.04 -9.48 58.18
C VAL A 601 15.79 -9.34 59.50
N ALA A 602 15.04 -9.14 60.59
CA ALA A 602 15.60 -9.04 61.93
C ALA A 602 16.34 -10.34 62.31
N PRO A 603 17.42 -10.28 63.10
CA PRO A 603 18.00 -11.47 63.70
C PRO A 603 16.93 -12.20 64.53
N GLN A 604 16.88 -13.53 64.44
CA GLN A 604 16.18 -14.33 65.44
C GLN A 604 17.00 -14.28 66.73
N GLU A 605 16.36 -13.91 67.85
CA GLU A 605 16.94 -13.97 69.20
C GLU A 605 17.02 -15.42 69.71
#